data_AF-A0A183E3T5-F1
#
_entry.id   AF-A0A183E3T5-F1
#
_cell.length_a   1.000
_cell.length_b   1.000
_cell.length_c   1.000
_cell.angle_alpha   90.00
_cell.angle_beta   90.00
_cell.angle_gamma   90.00
#
_symmetry.space_group_name_H-M   'P 1'
#
loop_
_entity.id
_entity.type
_entity.pdbx_description
1 polymer ?
#
loop_
_entity_poly.entity_id
_entity_poly.type
_entity_poly.pdbx_seq_one_letter_code
_entity_poly.pdbx_strand_id
1 'polypeptide(L)'
;MKDWQEFELDALICPAFTVPAVPHDYPSRLPACAFATGLFNMLDFPAGVVPTGTVSSSDDELLADEASWRTGKDIALKLLKCAARDSAGLPLAVQVVTLPLREEKCLAVMKQVENVWIE
;
A
#
# COMPACT_ATOMS: atom_id res chain seq x y z
N MET A 1 -4.80 -6.90 -18.61
CA MET A 1 -5.00 -8.34 -18.85
C MET A 1 -3.94 -8.94 -19.78
N LYS A 2 -3.58 -8.30 -20.90
CA LYS A 2 -2.48 -8.78 -21.77
C LYS A 2 -1.16 -8.92 -21.02
N ASP A 3 -0.74 -7.88 -20.31
CA ASP A 3 0.51 -7.91 -19.52
C ASP A 3 0.48 -9.02 -18.45
N TRP A 4 -0.66 -9.24 -17.81
CA TRP A 4 -0.84 -10.31 -16.82
C TRP A 4 -0.61 -11.70 -17.43
N GLN A 5 -1.06 -11.91 -18.66
CA GLN A 5 -0.85 -13.15 -19.41
C GLN A 5 0.59 -13.27 -19.91
N GLU A 6 1.17 -12.18 -20.40
CA GLU A 6 2.55 -12.13 -20.89
C GLU A 6 3.57 -12.46 -19.80
N PHE A 7 3.36 -11.92 -18.60
CA PHE A 7 4.21 -12.19 -17.43
C PHE A 7 3.75 -13.42 -16.64
N GLU A 8 2.74 -14.15 -17.12
CA GLU A 8 2.20 -15.37 -16.48
C GLU A 8 1.93 -15.19 -14.98
N LEU A 9 1.35 -14.04 -14.61
CA LEU A 9 1.12 -13.72 -13.20
C LEU A 9 -0.03 -14.56 -12.63
N ASP A 10 0.10 -15.00 -11.38
CA ASP A 10 -1.00 -15.61 -10.63
C ASP A 10 -1.70 -14.58 -9.73
N ALA A 11 -0.93 -13.65 -9.17
CA ALA A 11 -1.38 -12.56 -8.32
C ALA A 11 -0.40 -11.38 -8.43
N LEU A 12 -0.86 -10.19 -8.08
CA LEU A 12 -0.05 -8.99 -7.92
C LEU A 12 0.04 -8.66 -6.43
N ILE A 13 1.24 -8.47 -5.91
CA ILE A 13 1.49 -7.95 -4.56
C ILE A 13 1.95 -6.50 -4.71
N CYS A 14 1.27 -5.59 -4.03
CA CYS A 14 1.55 -4.16 -4.07
C CYS A 14 1.34 -3.51 -2.69
N PRO A 15 1.78 -2.27 -2.46
CA PRO A 15 1.48 -1.55 -1.22
C PRO A 15 -0.03 -1.40 -1.02
N ALA A 16 -0.53 -1.65 0.19
CA ALA A 16 -1.97 -1.54 0.47
C ALA A 16 -2.47 -0.10 0.42
N PHE A 17 -1.65 0.83 0.91
CA PHE A 17 -1.92 2.25 0.86
C PHE A 17 -0.60 3.02 0.82
N THR A 18 -0.63 4.27 0.34
CA THR A 18 0.58 5.08 0.14
C THR A 18 1.20 5.60 1.44
N VAL A 19 0.45 5.57 2.54
CA VAL A 19 0.87 6.04 3.86
C VAL A 19 0.25 5.16 4.96
N PRO A 20 0.86 5.10 6.17
CA PRO A 20 0.21 4.56 7.36
C PRO A 20 -1.06 5.34 7.73
N ALA A 21 -1.72 4.95 8.82
CA ALA A 21 -2.89 5.68 9.31
C ALA A 21 -2.55 7.15 9.57
N VAL A 22 -3.34 8.06 8.97
CA VAL A 22 -3.11 9.50 9.03
C VAL A 22 -4.01 10.18 10.07
N PRO A 23 -3.64 11.35 10.60
CA PRO A 23 -4.51 12.13 11.47
C PRO A 23 -5.82 12.54 10.77
N HIS A 24 -6.88 12.75 11.55
CA HIS A 24 -8.26 12.93 11.04
C HIS A 24 -8.47 14.06 10.02
N ASP A 25 -7.61 15.08 9.99
CA ASP A 25 -7.70 16.23 9.10
C ASP A 25 -7.09 15.99 7.70
N TYR A 26 -6.37 14.89 7.50
CA TYR A 26 -5.68 14.58 6.24
C TYR A 26 -6.47 13.81 5.17
N PRO A 27 -7.39 12.87 5.48
CA PRO A 27 -8.02 12.03 4.45
C PRO A 27 -8.67 12.80 3.30
N SER A 28 -9.37 13.90 3.60
CA SER A 28 -10.01 14.75 2.58
C SER A 28 -9.02 15.52 1.69
N ARG A 29 -7.77 15.64 2.13
CA ARG A 29 -6.69 16.38 1.45
C ARG A 29 -5.77 15.46 0.65
N LEU A 30 -5.95 14.14 0.76
CA LEU A 30 -5.10 13.11 0.17
C LEU A 30 -5.81 12.26 -0.90
N PRO A 31 -6.59 12.83 -1.83
CA PRO A 31 -7.37 12.04 -2.79
C PRO A 31 -6.50 11.19 -3.73
N ALA A 32 -5.26 11.61 -3.99
CA ALA A 32 -4.32 10.86 -4.81
C ALA A 32 -3.99 9.48 -4.22
N CYS A 33 -4.01 9.32 -2.88
CA CYS A 33 -3.75 8.05 -2.21
C CYS A 33 -4.81 7.00 -2.53
N ALA A 34 -6.04 7.45 -2.81
CA ALA A 34 -7.14 6.56 -3.15
C ALA A 34 -6.90 5.79 -4.45
N PHE A 35 -5.93 6.19 -5.28
CA PHE A 35 -5.57 5.44 -6.48
C PHE A 35 -5.06 4.03 -6.17
N ALA A 36 -4.33 3.84 -5.06
CA ALA A 36 -3.77 2.54 -4.68
C ALA A 36 -4.84 1.44 -4.57
N THR A 37 -6.01 1.78 -4.05
CA THR A 37 -7.15 0.85 -3.90
C THR A 37 -8.21 1.04 -5.00
N GLY A 38 -8.47 2.28 -5.38
CA GLY A 38 -9.49 2.66 -6.36
C GLY A 38 -9.23 2.11 -7.76
N LEU A 39 -7.96 1.88 -8.13
CA LEU A 39 -7.61 1.24 -9.39
C LEU A 39 -8.29 -0.13 -9.53
N PHE A 40 -8.26 -0.95 -8.48
CA PHE A 40 -8.81 -2.30 -8.51
C PHE A 40 -10.34 -2.32 -8.39
N ASN A 41 -10.92 -1.31 -7.75
CA ASN A 41 -12.37 -1.07 -7.81
C ASN A 41 -12.82 -0.77 -9.25
N MET A 42 -12.07 0.06 -9.99
CA MET A 42 -12.40 0.41 -11.37
C MET A 42 -12.25 -0.79 -12.33
N LEU A 43 -11.27 -1.65 -12.08
CA LEU A 43 -11.01 -2.84 -12.88
C LEU A 43 -11.89 -4.04 -12.51
N ASP A 44 -12.63 -3.97 -11.39
CA ASP A 44 -13.38 -5.08 -10.79
C ASP A 44 -12.50 -6.30 -10.51
N PHE A 45 -11.32 -6.05 -9.94
CA PHE A 45 -10.35 -7.09 -9.60
C PHE A 45 -10.46 -7.44 -8.12
N PRO A 46 -10.51 -8.74 -7.74
CA PRO A 46 -10.42 -9.15 -6.36
C PRO A 46 -9.14 -8.62 -5.73
N ALA A 47 -9.29 -7.87 -4.64
CA ALA A 47 -8.18 -7.29 -3.90
C ALA A 47 -8.41 -7.49 -2.39
N GLY A 48 -7.39 -8.00 -1.70
CA GLY A 48 -7.39 -8.18 -0.26
C GLY A 48 -6.12 -7.61 0.37
N VAL A 49 -6.16 -7.33 1.68
CA VAL A 49 -5.05 -6.70 2.40
C VAL A 49 -4.60 -7.61 3.55
N VAL A 50 -3.29 -7.78 3.69
CA VAL A 50 -2.66 -8.58 4.75
C VAL A 50 -1.69 -7.68 5.54
N PRO A 51 -1.84 -7.55 6.87
CA PRO A 51 -0.87 -6.84 7.70
C PRO A 51 0.51 -7.52 7.65
N THR A 52 1.56 -6.74 7.43
CA THR A 52 2.94 -7.22 7.24
C THR A 52 3.94 -6.41 8.06
N GLY A 53 3.57 -6.12 9.31
CA GLY A 53 4.45 -5.47 10.28
C GLY A 53 3.99 -4.08 10.68
N THR A 54 4.92 -3.30 11.23
CA THR A 54 4.67 -1.96 11.77
C THR A 54 5.77 -1.01 11.32
N VAL A 55 5.43 0.28 11.23
CA VAL A 55 6.41 1.33 10.97
C VAL A 55 7.51 1.30 12.03
N SER A 56 8.76 1.27 11.60
CA SER A 56 9.93 1.36 12.48
C SER A 56 10.32 2.83 12.75
N SER A 57 11.07 3.09 13.81
CA SER A 57 11.61 4.43 14.06
C SER A 57 12.53 4.90 12.92
N SER A 58 13.27 3.98 12.28
CA SER A 58 14.08 4.30 11.11
C SER A 58 13.26 4.72 9.89
N ASP A 59 12.03 4.21 9.73
CA ASP A 59 11.16 4.64 8.63
C ASP A 59 10.72 6.09 8.80
N ASP A 60 10.38 6.51 10.02
CA ASP A 60 10.06 7.90 10.34
C ASP A 60 11.28 8.82 10.17
N GLU A 61 12.48 8.37 10.56
CA GLU A 61 13.73 9.10 10.33
C GLU A 61 14.03 9.29 8.84
N LEU A 62 13.87 8.23 8.03
CA LEU A 62 14.04 8.27 6.57
C LEU A 62 13.00 9.18 5.91
N LEU A 63 11.76 9.16 6.40
CA LEU A 63 10.71 10.06 5.92
C LEU A 63 11.05 11.52 6.22
N ALA A 64 11.62 11.80 7.41
CA ALA A 64 12.02 13.14 7.82
C ALA A 64 13.21 13.67 7.01
N ASP A 65 14.16 12.81 6.67
CA ASP A 65 15.35 13.17 5.89
C ASP A 65 15.00 13.66 4.47
N GLU A 66 15.38 14.91 4.18
CA GLU A 66 15.17 15.50 2.85
C GLU A 66 16.15 14.94 1.81
N ALA A 67 17.26 14.31 2.20
CA ALA A 67 18.15 13.66 1.23
C ALA A 67 17.54 12.35 0.71
N SER A 68 16.95 11.56 1.61
CA SER A 68 16.28 10.29 1.31
C SER A 68 14.90 10.49 0.68
N TRP A 69 14.06 11.38 1.23
CA TRP A 69 12.70 11.63 0.74
C TRP A 69 12.52 13.05 0.22
N ARG A 70 13.01 13.29 -1.01
CA ARG A 70 12.97 14.59 -1.69
C ARG A 70 11.59 14.91 -2.24
N THR A 71 10.89 15.85 -1.60
CA THR A 71 9.56 16.31 -2.05
C THR A 71 9.62 17.43 -3.10
N GLY A 72 10.70 18.22 -3.12
CA GLY A 72 10.89 19.31 -4.07
C GLY A 72 9.79 20.39 -3.97
N LYS A 73 9.11 20.66 -5.10
CA LYS A 73 7.98 21.60 -5.16
C LYS A 73 6.62 20.90 -5.22
N ASP A 74 6.61 19.56 -5.17
CA ASP A 74 5.37 18.79 -5.25
C ASP A 74 4.57 18.92 -3.95
N ILE A 75 3.40 19.52 -4.06
CA ILE A 75 2.51 19.79 -2.92
C ILE A 75 1.92 18.48 -2.39
N ALA A 76 1.62 17.51 -3.26
CA ALA A 76 1.07 16.23 -2.86
C ALA A 76 2.09 15.42 -2.08
N LEU A 77 3.35 15.35 -2.54
CA LEU A 77 4.43 14.67 -1.82
C LEU A 77 4.74 15.32 -0.46
N LYS A 78 4.67 16.65 -0.36
CA LYS A 78 4.80 17.35 0.93
C LYS A 78 3.67 17.02 1.88
N LEU A 79 2.44 17.00 1.38
CA LEU A 79 1.28 16.70 2.20
C LEU A 79 1.30 15.25 2.69
N LEU A 80 1.66 14.31 1.81
CA LEU A 80 1.92 12.91 2.14
C LEU A 80 2.98 12.78 3.24
N LYS A 81 4.13 13.45 3.06
CA LYS A 81 5.21 13.48 4.06
C LYS A 81 4.75 14.03 5.40
N CYS A 82 3.88 15.04 5.42
CA CYS A 82 3.34 15.58 6.67
C CYS A 82 2.30 14.66 7.31
N ALA A 83 1.48 13.97 6.51
CA ALA A 83 0.43 13.09 6.99
C ALA A 83 0.96 11.80 7.63
N ALA A 84 2.11 11.33 7.15
CA ALA A 84 2.73 10.07 7.56
C ALA A 84 3.80 10.22 8.65
N ARG A 85 3.99 11.42 9.23
CA ARG A 85 4.99 11.61 10.30
C ARG A 85 4.54 10.95 11.59
N ASP A 86 5.54 10.64 12.43
CA ASP A 86 5.35 10.14 13.79
C ASP A 86 4.44 8.90 13.80
N SER A 87 4.67 8.02 12.81
CA SER A 87 3.84 6.86 12.53
C SER A 87 4.43 5.55 13.05
N ALA A 88 5.60 5.60 13.70
CA ALA A 88 6.24 4.46 14.33
C ALA A 88 5.26 3.65 15.22
N GLY A 89 5.25 2.33 15.01
CA GLY A 89 4.36 1.40 15.68
C GLY A 89 2.98 1.23 15.02
N LEU A 90 2.60 2.07 14.06
CA LEU A 90 1.37 1.86 13.29
C LEU A 90 1.51 0.68 12.31
N PRO A 91 0.42 -0.07 12.06
CA PRO A 91 0.47 -1.23 11.19
C PRO A 91 0.73 -0.84 9.73
N LEU A 92 1.55 -1.65 9.08
CA LEU A 92 1.76 -1.66 7.63
C LEU A 92 1.11 -2.89 7.03
N ALA A 93 0.72 -2.80 5.77
CA ALA A 93 0.07 -3.90 5.07
C ALA A 93 0.40 -3.89 3.58
N VAL A 94 0.32 -5.08 2.99
CA VAL A 94 0.38 -5.28 1.54
C VAL A 94 -1.00 -5.65 1.01
N GLN A 95 -1.26 -5.28 -0.23
CA GLN A 95 -2.44 -5.68 -0.97
C GLN A 95 -2.08 -6.79 -1.95
N VAL A 96 -2.93 -7.80 -2.00
CA VAL A 96 -2.89 -8.92 -2.93
C VAL A 96 -4.05 -8.76 -3.89
N VAL A 97 -3.78 -8.82 -5.18
CA VAL A 97 -4.77 -8.67 -6.24
C VAL A 97 -4.70 -9.85 -7.19
N THR A 98 -5.83 -10.29 -7.71
CA THR A 98 -5.91 -11.30 -8.78
C THR A 98 -6.78 -10.82 -9.94
N LEU A 99 -6.85 -11.60 -11.02
CA LEU A 99 -7.83 -11.38 -12.08
C LEU A 99 -9.27 -11.58 -11.58
N PRO A 100 -10.29 -11.05 -12.30
CA PRO A 100 -11.69 -11.23 -11.97
C PRO A 100 -12.09 -12.71 -11.79
N LEU A 101 -13.02 -12.97 -10.86
CA LEU A 101 -13.57 -14.30 -10.57
C LEU A 101 -12.52 -15.32 -10.11
N ARG A 102 -11.55 -14.86 -9.31
CA ARG A 102 -10.45 -15.65 -8.73
C ARG A 102 -10.23 -15.33 -7.26
N GLU A 103 -11.29 -15.02 -6.54
CA GLU A 103 -11.28 -14.67 -5.12
C GLU A 103 -10.61 -15.76 -4.28
N GLU A 104 -10.81 -17.03 -4.62
CA GLU A 104 -10.17 -18.18 -3.97
C GLU A 104 -8.64 -18.16 -4.11
N LYS A 105 -8.13 -17.73 -5.29
CA LYS A 105 -6.69 -17.57 -5.52
C LYS A 105 -6.16 -16.37 -4.73
N CYS A 106 -6.90 -15.27 -4.70
CA CYS A 106 -6.54 -14.10 -3.89
C CYS A 106 -6.39 -14.47 -2.41
N LEU A 107 -7.38 -15.15 -1.83
CA LEU A 107 -7.34 -15.63 -0.45
C LEU A 107 -6.20 -16.64 -0.20
N ALA A 108 -5.94 -17.54 -1.16
CA ALA A 108 -4.84 -18.50 -1.04
C ALA A 108 -3.49 -17.80 -0.97
N VAL A 109 -3.25 -16.79 -1.82
CA VAL A 109 -2.01 -16.01 -1.81
C VAL A 109 -1.91 -15.15 -0.55
N MET A 110 -3.01 -14.52 -0.10
CA MET A 110 -3.04 -13.79 1.17
C MET A 110 -2.60 -14.67 2.34
N LYS A 111 -3.06 -15.92 2.39
CA LYS A 111 -2.63 -16.88 3.41
C LYS A 111 -1.13 -17.20 3.32
N GLN A 112 -0.56 -17.29 2.13
CA GLN A 112 0.89 -17.48 1.98
C GLN A 112 1.67 -16.26 2.49
N VAL A 113 1.21 -15.05 2.19
CA VAL A 113 1.81 -13.81 2.70
C VAL A 113 1.74 -13.77 4.23
N GLU A 114 0.59 -14.11 4.81
CA GLU A 114 0.41 -14.19 6.25
C GLU A 114 1.38 -15.19 6.89
N ASN A 115 1.52 -16.40 6.33
CA ASN A 115 2.45 -17.41 6.84
C ASN A 115 3.91 -16.93 6.86
N VAL A 116 4.36 -16.25 5.80
CA VAL A 116 5.73 -15.74 5.69
C VAL A 116 6.01 -14.62 6.71
N TRP A 117 4.98 -13.91 7.17
CA TRP A 117 5.14 -12.74 8.04
C TRP A 117 4.82 -12.99 9.52
N ILE A 118 4.10 -14.09 9.82
CA ILE A 118 3.81 -14.53 11.18
C ILE A 118 4.92 -15.47 11.70
N GLU A 119 5.64 -16.18 10.82
CA GLU A 119 6.85 -16.96 11.16
C GLU A 119 8.08 -16.07 11.40
#